data_AF-A0A5E3WWH3-F1
#
_entry.id   AF-A0A5E3WWH3-F1
#
_cell.length_a   1.000
_cell.length_b   1.000
_cell.length_c   1.000
_cell.angle_alpha   90.00
_cell.angle_beta   90.00
_cell.angle_gamma   90.00
#
_symmetry.space_group_name_H-M   'P 1'
#
loop_
_entity.id
_entity.type
_entity.pdbx_description
1 polymer ?
#
loop_
_entity_poly.entity_id
_entity_poly.type
_entity_poly.pdbx_seq_one_letter_code
_entity_poly.pdbx_strand_id
1 'polypeptide(L)'
;MPGWDGSRKGIVAPGRMYGRALLLNFRKNSNMYHVSALLILSDDAPQGLLSSLQTAYPGACKMALRVSSTPFVTGRPFTLLRDGNVHSSGAVGLAILKATPSLRTTFDGLHPLSPVMKVTAAEGNLIHTLNDGNPSQLLLDAIRSTGLYGENAKEDNFVLGVSTSPEVLHQRAFRITSGDPKRGTLALETDATITEGLFVQFFKSSTPSDVAQPDRTPSISFMTTSDAAGTRAQDGHAGSVDVESVRIIEGAFVAGSENGWTVAQADEEAWACSVPGASTSVAW
;
A
#
# COMPACT_ATOMS: atom_id res chain seq x y z
N MET A 1 -49.08 11.69 15.02
CA MET A 1 -48.39 10.71 15.89
C MET A 1 -48.94 9.34 15.58
N PRO A 2 -48.15 8.54 14.85
CA PRO A 2 -47.45 7.34 15.38
C PRO A 2 -45.95 7.41 14.97
N GLY A 3 -44.96 6.84 15.65
CA GLY A 3 -44.81 5.50 16.22
C GLY A 3 -43.52 4.93 15.59
N TRP A 4 -42.37 5.16 16.23
CA TRP A 4 -41.04 4.79 15.70
C TRP A 4 -40.73 3.33 16.07
N ASP A 5 -40.68 2.44 15.08
CA ASP A 5 -40.21 1.07 15.18
C ASP A 5 -38.83 0.99 14.50
N GLY A 6 -37.83 0.64 15.31
CA GLY A 6 -36.47 0.36 14.87
C GLY A 6 -36.38 -1.04 14.27
N SER A 7 -36.59 -1.16 12.97
CA SER A 7 -36.07 -2.28 12.18
C SER A 7 -36.23 -2.00 10.67
N ARG A 8 -35.11 -1.76 9.96
CA ARG A 8 -34.81 -2.26 8.58
C ARG A 8 -33.59 -1.60 7.94
N LYS A 9 -32.64 -2.48 7.59
CA LYS A 9 -32.00 -2.69 6.27
C LYS A 9 -31.21 -1.51 5.66
N GLY A 10 -29.89 -1.64 5.73
CA GLY A 10 -28.92 -0.80 5.01
C GLY A 10 -28.96 -1.01 3.50
N ILE A 11 -29.45 0.03 2.83
CA ILE A 11 -29.06 0.66 1.56
C ILE A 11 -28.36 -0.19 0.50
N VAL A 12 -29.09 -0.44 -0.59
CA VAL A 12 -28.60 -0.49 -1.97
C VAL A 12 -28.39 0.93 -2.47
N ALA A 13 -27.29 1.22 -3.17
CA ALA A 13 -27.20 2.42 -4.01
C ALA A 13 -26.38 2.18 -5.29
N PRO A 14 -27.03 2.10 -6.46
CA PRO A 14 -26.55 2.83 -7.62
C PRO A 14 -26.93 4.31 -7.43
N GLY A 15 -25.94 5.19 -7.23
CA GLY A 15 -26.14 6.64 -7.20
C GLY A 15 -25.87 7.33 -5.86
N ARG A 16 -25.15 8.47 -5.96
CA ARG A 16 -24.93 9.56 -5.00
C ARG A 16 -24.77 9.16 -3.53
N MET A 17 -23.50 9.04 -3.11
CA MET A 17 -23.11 9.13 -1.70
C MET A 17 -23.49 10.51 -1.13
N TYR A 18 -24.51 10.55 -0.28
CA TYR A 18 -24.70 11.62 0.70
C TYR A 18 -23.92 11.27 1.97
N GLY A 19 -22.59 11.30 1.86
CA GLY A 19 -21.72 11.59 2.99
C GLY A 19 -21.35 13.06 2.89
N ARG A 20 -21.43 13.83 3.99
CA ARG A 20 -20.72 15.11 4.05
C ARG A 20 -19.22 14.78 4.07
N ALA A 21 -18.65 14.53 2.90
CA ALA A 21 -17.22 14.66 2.69
C ALA A 21 -16.90 16.13 2.97
N LEU A 22 -16.23 16.39 4.09
CA LEU A 22 -15.70 17.71 4.34
C LEU A 22 -14.61 17.91 3.28
N LEU A 23 -14.97 18.59 2.21
CA LEU A 23 -14.06 18.95 1.15
C LEU A 23 -12.95 19.78 1.80
N LEU A 24 -11.74 19.23 1.88
CA LEU A 24 -10.56 19.97 2.33
C LEU A 24 -10.18 20.97 1.24
N ASN A 25 -10.94 22.06 1.16
CA ASN A 25 -10.31 23.32 0.82
C ASN A 25 -9.40 23.64 2.00
N PHE A 26 -8.08 23.47 1.82
CA PHE A 26 -7.08 23.98 2.76
C PHE A 26 -7.13 25.52 2.78
N ARG A 27 -8.22 26.09 3.32
CA ARG A 27 -8.19 27.43 3.87
C ARG A 27 -7.76 27.26 5.31
N LYS A 28 -6.60 27.82 5.65
CA LYS A 28 -6.10 27.98 7.01
C LYS A 28 -7.16 28.72 7.82
N ASN A 29 -8.12 28.00 8.38
CA ASN A 29 -9.19 28.55 9.19
C ASN A 29 -8.71 28.60 10.63
N SER A 30 -8.78 29.77 11.24
CA SER A 30 -8.17 30.15 12.52
C SER A 30 -8.79 29.46 13.77
N ASN A 31 -9.68 28.49 13.59
CA ASN A 31 -10.08 27.56 14.64
C ASN A 31 -9.28 26.26 14.47
N MET A 32 -8.19 26.13 15.25
CA MET A 32 -7.23 25.02 15.20
C MET A 32 -7.87 23.68 15.60
N TYR A 33 -8.46 22.98 14.65
CA TYR A 33 -8.62 21.54 14.76
C TYR A 33 -7.26 20.89 14.45
N HIS A 34 -6.71 20.16 15.42
CA HIS A 34 -5.48 19.38 15.23
C HIS A 34 -5.77 18.23 14.25
N VAL A 35 -5.17 18.29 13.06
CA VAL A 35 -5.21 17.21 12.07
C VAL A 35 -4.24 16.13 12.53
N SER A 36 -4.74 14.93 12.75
CA SER A 36 -3.94 13.82 13.26
C SER A 36 -3.66 12.75 12.22
N ALA A 37 -4.58 12.55 11.26
CA ALA A 37 -4.34 11.72 10.08
C ALA A 37 -4.94 12.34 8.82
N LEU A 38 -4.28 12.08 7.69
CA LEU A 38 -4.70 12.42 6.34
C LEU A 38 -4.74 11.13 5.52
N LEU A 39 -5.93 10.76 5.06
CA LEU A 39 -6.17 9.58 4.24
C LEU A 39 -6.49 10.03 2.83
N ILE A 40 -5.74 9.54 1.84
CA ILE A 40 -5.75 10.08 0.48
C ILE A 40 -5.94 8.96 -0.52
N LEU A 41 -6.77 9.20 -1.53
CA LEU A 41 -6.87 8.39 -2.74
C LEU A 41 -6.38 9.29 -3.88
N SER A 42 -5.27 8.91 -4.52
CA SER A 42 -4.61 9.71 -5.56
C SER A 42 -4.49 8.90 -6.85
N ASP A 43 -4.26 9.61 -7.95
CA ASP A 43 -3.62 9.06 -9.15
C ASP A 43 -2.20 8.48 -8.87
N ASP A 44 -1.42 8.21 -9.93
CA ASP A 44 -0.06 7.67 -9.85
C ASP A 44 1.00 8.64 -9.32
N ALA A 45 0.65 9.90 -9.07
CA ALA A 45 1.60 10.95 -8.70
C ALA A 45 1.29 11.63 -7.33
N PRO A 46 1.13 10.89 -6.21
CA PRO A 46 0.79 11.47 -4.92
C PRO A 46 1.92 12.28 -4.26
N GLN A 47 3.17 12.18 -4.74
CA GLN A 47 4.38 12.61 -4.04
C GLN A 47 4.40 14.12 -3.77
N GLY A 48 4.09 14.93 -4.79
CA GLY A 48 4.08 16.40 -4.63
C GLY A 48 3.03 16.88 -3.63
N LEU A 49 1.86 16.23 -3.63
CA LEU A 49 0.79 16.50 -2.65
C LEU A 49 1.23 16.07 -1.25
N LEU A 50 1.75 14.85 -1.09
CA LEU A 50 2.19 14.32 0.20
C LEU A 50 3.32 15.16 0.80
N SER A 51 4.29 15.60 0.00
CA SER A 51 5.35 16.51 0.42
C SER A 51 4.78 17.83 0.94
N SER A 52 3.86 18.44 0.20
CA SER A 52 3.19 19.67 0.63
C SER A 52 2.40 19.50 1.93
N LEU A 53 1.73 18.36 2.10
CA LEU A 53 1.01 18.02 3.32
C LEU A 53 1.94 17.71 4.49
N GLN A 54 3.12 17.13 4.24
CA GLN A 54 4.16 16.93 5.25
C GLN A 54 4.64 18.25 5.82
N THR A 55 4.86 19.25 4.95
CA THR A 55 5.21 20.60 5.39
C THR A 55 4.08 21.28 6.16
N ALA A 56 2.83 21.14 5.70
CA ALA A 56 1.68 21.81 6.33
C ALA A 56 1.24 21.16 7.66
N TYR A 57 1.42 19.84 7.79
CA TYR A 57 0.96 19.03 8.92
C TYR A 57 2.02 18.01 9.34
N PRO A 58 3.18 18.44 9.87
CA PRO A 58 4.32 17.55 10.15
C PRO A 58 3.98 16.46 11.18
N GLY A 59 3.15 16.77 12.19
CA GLY A 59 2.74 15.81 13.21
C GLY A 59 1.58 14.87 12.81
N ALA A 60 1.02 15.00 11.60
CA ALA A 60 -0.07 14.15 11.15
C ALA A 60 0.46 12.89 10.45
N CYS A 61 -0.15 11.74 10.74
CA CYS A 61 0.04 10.55 9.92
C CYS A 61 -0.57 10.76 8.52
N LYS A 62 0.09 10.29 7.47
CA LYS A 62 -0.41 10.38 6.09
C LYS A 62 -0.39 8.99 5.49
N MET A 63 -1.50 8.63 4.87
CA MET A 63 -1.68 7.36 4.18
C MET A 63 -2.38 7.63 2.86
N ALA A 64 -1.77 7.23 1.75
CA ALA A 64 -2.29 7.42 0.42
C ALA A 64 -2.39 6.07 -0.31
N LEU A 65 -3.53 5.81 -0.97
CA LEU A 65 -3.69 4.72 -1.92
C LEU A 65 -3.56 5.32 -3.33
N ARG A 66 -2.70 4.74 -4.16
CA ARG A 66 -2.72 5.02 -5.60
C ARG A 66 -3.87 4.23 -6.20
N VAL A 67 -4.88 4.91 -6.73
CA VAL A 67 -6.10 4.24 -7.22
C VAL A 67 -5.80 3.37 -8.43
N SER A 68 -6.64 2.37 -8.66
CA SER A 68 -6.50 1.44 -9.79
C SER A 68 -6.58 2.14 -11.14
N SER A 69 -5.85 1.62 -12.10
CA SER A 69 -5.84 2.11 -13.48
C SER A 69 -7.16 1.77 -14.18
N THR A 70 -7.74 2.73 -14.91
CA THR A 70 -9.03 2.54 -15.60
C THR A 70 -8.99 2.64 -17.14
N PRO A 71 -7.87 2.37 -17.86
CA PRO A 71 -7.77 2.69 -19.29
C PRO A 71 -8.74 1.87 -20.13
N PHE A 72 -8.95 0.59 -19.79
CA PHE A 72 -9.82 -0.31 -20.54
C PHE A 72 -11.31 -0.16 -20.20
N VAL A 73 -11.63 0.41 -19.03
CA VAL A 73 -13.02 0.58 -18.58
C VAL A 73 -13.56 1.95 -18.97
N THR A 74 -12.75 3.00 -18.87
CA THR A 74 -13.19 4.40 -19.05
C THR A 74 -12.44 5.16 -20.13
N GLY A 75 -11.42 4.55 -20.75
CA GLY A 75 -10.54 5.24 -21.71
C GLY A 75 -9.57 6.22 -21.07
N ARG A 76 -9.42 6.21 -19.73
CA ARG A 76 -8.59 7.17 -18.97
C ARG A 76 -7.59 6.44 -18.08
N PRO A 77 -6.38 6.99 -17.87
CA PRO A 77 -5.37 6.39 -16.98
C PRO A 77 -5.96 6.12 -15.59
N PHE A 78 -6.59 7.14 -15.00
CA PHE A 78 -7.32 7.06 -13.74
C PHE A 78 -8.69 7.73 -13.88
N THR A 79 -9.62 7.37 -12.99
CA THR A 79 -10.96 7.94 -12.94
C THR A 79 -11.28 8.41 -11.52
N LEU A 80 -11.39 9.73 -11.36
CA LEU A 80 -11.87 10.37 -10.15
C LEU A 80 -13.21 11.04 -10.44
N LEU A 81 -14.17 10.90 -9.52
CA LEU A 81 -15.49 11.50 -9.65
C LEU A 81 -15.66 12.61 -8.63
N ARG A 82 -15.93 13.83 -9.10
CA ARG A 82 -16.17 15.00 -8.24
C ARG A 82 -17.34 15.83 -8.75
N ASP A 83 -18.35 16.01 -7.92
CA ASP A 83 -19.51 16.86 -8.23
C ASP A 83 -20.17 16.51 -9.57
N GLY A 84 -20.17 15.22 -9.93
CA GLY A 84 -20.68 14.71 -11.20
C GLY A 84 -19.71 14.81 -12.39
N ASN A 85 -18.52 15.37 -12.20
CA ASN A 85 -17.48 15.47 -13.22
C ASN A 85 -16.45 14.35 -13.09
N VAL A 86 -15.90 13.95 -14.23
CA VAL A 86 -14.85 12.94 -14.35
C VAL A 86 -13.49 13.64 -14.49
N HIS A 87 -12.53 13.27 -13.65
CA HIS A 87 -11.16 13.75 -13.69
C HIS A 87 -10.19 12.59 -13.91
N SER A 88 -9.09 12.84 -14.60
CA SER A 88 -8.05 11.84 -14.90
C SER A 88 -6.78 11.97 -14.05
N SER A 89 -6.75 12.97 -13.17
CA SER A 89 -5.65 13.24 -12.25
C SER A 89 -6.16 13.99 -11.02
N GLY A 90 -5.36 13.96 -9.95
CA GLY A 90 -5.62 14.59 -8.67
C GLY A 90 -5.81 13.59 -7.53
N ALA A 91 -6.35 14.09 -6.43
CA ALA A 91 -6.58 13.31 -5.24
C ALA A 91 -7.86 13.72 -4.51
N VAL A 92 -8.45 12.78 -3.79
CA VAL A 92 -9.53 13.00 -2.81
C VAL A 92 -9.08 12.45 -1.47
N GLY A 93 -9.52 13.05 -0.37
CA GLY A 93 -9.07 12.60 0.93
C GLY A 93 -9.91 13.06 2.10
N LEU A 94 -9.61 12.48 3.25
CA LEU A 94 -10.24 12.72 4.54
C LEU A 94 -9.19 13.19 5.54
N ALA A 95 -9.51 14.23 6.30
CA ALA A 95 -8.74 14.62 7.48
C ALA A 95 -9.44 14.12 8.73
N ILE A 96 -8.68 13.43 9.57
CA ILE A 96 -9.12 13.01 10.89
C ILE A 96 -8.65 14.03 11.90
N LEU A 97 -9.59 14.46 12.74
CA LEU A 97 -9.37 15.51 13.72
C LEU A 97 -9.41 14.91 15.12
N LYS A 98 -8.51 15.34 16.00
CA LYS A 98 -8.55 15.09 17.46
C LYS A 98 -8.46 13.62 17.95
N ALA A 99 -8.29 12.63 17.08
CA ALA A 99 -7.97 11.25 17.45
C ALA A 99 -6.46 11.02 17.32
N THR A 100 -5.81 10.22 18.17
CA THR A 100 -4.40 9.83 17.96
C THR A 100 -4.38 8.51 17.21
N PRO A 101 -4.17 8.51 15.88
CA PRO A 101 -4.12 7.28 15.11
C PRO A 101 -2.89 6.46 15.49
N SER A 102 -3.04 5.14 15.49
CA SER A 102 -1.92 4.22 15.35
C SER A 102 -1.80 3.78 13.89
N LEU A 103 -0.62 3.93 13.32
CA LEU A 103 -0.30 3.44 11.97
C LEU A 103 0.40 2.09 12.10
N ARG A 104 -0.07 1.09 11.35
CA ARG A 104 0.53 -0.24 11.30
C ARG A 104 0.67 -0.68 9.86
N THR A 105 1.82 -1.27 9.54
CA THR A 105 2.09 -1.89 8.25
C THR A 105 2.27 -3.40 8.44
N THR A 106 1.71 -4.20 7.53
CA THR A 106 1.87 -5.65 7.49
C THR A 106 2.28 -6.11 6.09
N PHE A 107 2.95 -7.26 6.03
CA PHE A 107 3.44 -7.85 4.79
C PHE A 107 3.03 -9.32 4.73
N ASP A 108 1.77 -9.56 4.39
CA ASP A 108 1.22 -10.90 4.37
C ASP A 108 1.68 -11.66 3.10
N GLY A 109 1.90 -12.96 3.24
CA GLY A 109 2.36 -13.82 2.13
C GLY A 109 3.85 -13.71 1.79
N LEU A 110 4.65 -13.00 2.59
CA LEU A 110 6.11 -13.00 2.46
C LEU A 110 6.76 -14.19 3.17
N HIS A 111 7.55 -14.95 2.41
CA HIS A 111 8.32 -16.08 2.92
C HIS A 111 9.82 -15.81 2.84
N PRO A 112 10.57 -15.87 3.96
CA PRO A 112 11.99 -15.55 3.98
C PRO A 112 12.80 -16.57 3.16
N LEU A 113 13.76 -16.07 2.37
CA LEU A 113 14.69 -16.86 1.55
C LEU A 113 16.12 -16.82 2.06
N SER A 114 16.50 -15.76 2.77
CA SER A 114 17.84 -15.56 3.31
C SER A 114 17.82 -15.35 4.81
N PRO A 115 18.96 -15.44 5.51
CA PRO A 115 19.14 -14.79 6.80
C PRO A 115 19.06 -13.26 6.68
N VAL A 116 19.00 -12.59 7.83
CA VAL A 116 19.17 -11.12 7.91
C VAL A 116 20.60 -10.74 7.55
N MET A 117 20.76 -9.74 6.71
CA MET A 117 22.02 -9.21 6.21
C MET A 117 22.08 -7.70 6.45
N LYS A 118 23.29 -7.15 6.56
CA LYS A 118 23.51 -5.71 6.72
C LYS A 118 23.83 -5.07 5.38
N VAL A 119 23.24 -3.92 5.10
CA VAL A 119 23.62 -3.07 3.96
C VAL A 119 24.98 -2.45 4.27
N THR A 120 25.97 -2.77 3.46
CA THR A 120 27.36 -2.30 3.60
C THR A 120 27.74 -1.25 2.57
N ALA A 121 27.04 -1.17 1.44
CA ALA A 121 27.14 -0.08 0.48
C ALA A 121 25.85 0.05 -0.36
N ALA A 122 25.34 1.27 -0.51
CA ALA A 122 24.14 1.57 -1.29
C ALA A 122 24.16 3.02 -1.82
N GLU A 123 23.51 3.26 -2.95
CA GLU A 123 23.33 4.59 -3.55
C GLU A 123 21.92 4.70 -4.13
N GLY A 124 21.11 5.64 -3.63
CA GLY A 124 19.71 5.79 -4.05
C GLY A 124 18.91 4.51 -3.80
N ASN A 125 18.32 3.95 -4.85
CA ASN A 125 17.57 2.68 -4.82
C ASN A 125 18.43 1.44 -5.18
N LEU A 126 19.75 1.61 -5.29
CA LEU A 126 20.70 0.55 -5.63
C LEU A 126 21.45 0.07 -4.39
N ILE A 127 21.51 -1.24 -4.21
CA ILE A 127 22.35 -1.89 -3.20
C ILE A 127 23.56 -2.47 -3.91
N HIS A 128 24.76 -2.05 -3.49
CA HIS A 128 26.02 -2.51 -4.05
C HIS A 128 26.60 -3.67 -3.25
N THR A 129 26.49 -3.66 -1.93
CA THR A 129 26.98 -4.77 -1.09
C THR A 129 26.06 -5.07 0.09
N LEU A 130 25.96 -6.36 0.43
CA LEU A 130 25.30 -6.89 1.62
C LEU A 130 26.28 -7.79 2.37
N ASN A 131 26.54 -7.50 3.66
CA ASN A 131 27.61 -8.14 4.43
C ASN A 131 28.95 -8.18 3.67
N ASP A 132 29.29 -7.08 2.99
CA ASP A 132 30.47 -6.94 2.12
C ASP A 132 30.49 -7.88 0.90
N GLY A 133 29.39 -8.59 0.64
CA GLY A 133 29.21 -9.51 -0.48
C GLY A 133 28.32 -8.96 -1.59
N ASN A 134 28.29 -9.69 -2.71
CA ASN A 134 27.50 -9.36 -3.90
C ASN A 134 26.00 -9.69 -3.69
N PRO A 135 25.10 -8.69 -3.57
CA PRO A 135 23.68 -8.90 -3.31
C PRO A 135 22.95 -9.74 -4.36
N SER A 136 23.31 -9.58 -5.64
CA SER A 136 22.68 -10.35 -6.73
C SER A 136 23.06 -11.83 -6.66
N GLN A 137 24.32 -12.14 -6.32
CA GLN A 137 24.73 -13.53 -6.10
C GLN A 137 24.08 -14.11 -4.85
N LEU A 138 24.02 -13.35 -3.75
CA LEU A 138 23.35 -13.77 -2.51
C LEU A 138 21.87 -14.09 -2.74
N LEU A 139 21.17 -13.28 -3.52
CA LEU A 139 19.78 -13.55 -3.91
C LEU A 139 19.67 -14.82 -4.74
N LEU A 140 20.52 -14.99 -5.76
CA LEU A 140 20.52 -16.20 -6.58
C LEU A 140 20.79 -17.45 -5.75
N ASP A 141 21.74 -17.39 -4.83
CA ASP A 141 22.08 -18.51 -3.94
C ASP A 141 20.93 -18.83 -2.98
N ALA A 142 20.21 -17.83 -2.47
CA ALA A 142 19.00 -18.01 -1.67
C ALA A 142 17.85 -18.66 -2.48
N ILE A 143 17.73 -18.32 -3.77
CA ILE A 143 16.76 -18.95 -4.68
C ILE A 143 17.17 -20.41 -4.96
N ARG A 144 18.47 -20.68 -5.15
CA ARG A 144 18.98 -22.05 -5.36
C ARG A 144 18.68 -22.95 -4.16
N SER A 145 18.98 -22.45 -2.96
CA SER A 145 18.91 -23.24 -1.73
C SER A 145 17.47 -23.62 -1.35
N THR A 146 16.50 -22.83 -1.78
CA THR A 146 15.06 -23.08 -1.56
C THR A 146 14.43 -23.99 -2.62
N GLY A 147 15.20 -24.46 -3.60
CA GLY A 147 14.71 -25.37 -4.65
C GLY A 147 13.80 -24.68 -5.68
N LEU A 148 13.77 -23.35 -5.71
CA LEU A 148 12.94 -22.55 -6.62
C LEU A 148 13.53 -22.43 -8.04
N TYR A 149 14.31 -23.42 -8.49
CA TYR A 149 15.01 -23.40 -9.77
C TYR A 149 14.16 -24.02 -10.90
N GLY A 150 13.85 -23.24 -11.95
CA GLY A 150 13.09 -23.71 -13.14
C GLY A 150 12.38 -22.59 -13.90
N GLU A 151 11.51 -22.95 -14.86
CA GLU A 151 10.71 -21.98 -15.66
C GLU A 151 9.84 -21.05 -14.78
N ASN A 152 9.49 -21.47 -13.56
CA ASN A 152 8.69 -20.69 -12.60
C ASN A 152 9.47 -19.57 -11.88
N ALA A 153 10.80 -19.57 -11.93
CA ALA A 153 11.61 -18.52 -11.27
C ALA A 153 11.50 -17.15 -11.95
N LYS A 154 11.06 -17.10 -13.22
CA LYS A 154 10.86 -15.85 -13.98
C LYS A 154 9.59 -15.10 -13.61
N GLU A 155 8.62 -15.78 -12.99
CA GLU A 155 7.35 -15.20 -12.52
C GLU A 155 7.37 -14.90 -11.02
N ASP A 156 8.48 -15.19 -10.34
CA ASP A 156 8.59 -15.07 -8.89
C ASP A 156 8.78 -13.61 -8.46
N ASN A 157 7.85 -13.14 -7.61
CA ASN A 157 7.88 -11.82 -6.99
C ASN A 157 8.87 -11.82 -5.81
N PHE A 158 10.14 -11.52 -6.09
CA PHE A 158 11.16 -11.33 -5.05
C PHE A 158 11.07 -9.94 -4.42
N VAL A 159 11.18 -9.91 -3.10
CA VAL A 159 10.99 -8.73 -2.27
C VAL A 159 12.17 -8.59 -1.33
N LEU A 160 12.58 -7.36 -1.06
CA LEU A 160 13.54 -7.02 -0.02
C LEU A 160 12.79 -6.41 1.16
N GLY A 161 12.78 -7.10 2.30
CA GLY A 161 12.34 -6.52 3.57
C GLY A 161 13.48 -5.70 4.18
N VAL A 162 13.16 -4.55 4.78
CA VAL A 162 14.12 -3.60 5.35
C VAL A 162 13.74 -3.26 6.78
N SER A 163 14.74 -3.23 7.66
CA SER A 163 14.63 -2.97 9.09
C SER A 163 15.78 -2.11 9.60
N THR A 164 15.53 -1.37 10.69
CA THR A 164 16.55 -0.57 11.40
C THR A 164 17.38 -1.39 12.40
N SER A 165 16.93 -2.59 12.76
CA SER A 165 17.57 -3.50 13.70
C SER A 165 17.38 -4.95 13.23
N PRO A 166 18.30 -5.88 13.52
CA PRO A 166 18.16 -7.29 13.16
C PRO A 166 17.03 -8.00 13.91
N GLU A 167 16.58 -7.44 15.04
CA GLU A 167 15.51 -8.00 15.87
C GLU A 167 14.12 -7.52 15.44
N VAL A 168 14.05 -6.42 14.68
CA VAL A 168 12.79 -5.84 14.22
C VAL A 168 12.45 -6.42 12.84
N LEU A 169 11.26 -7.00 12.73
CA LEU A 169 10.79 -7.58 11.48
C LEU A 169 10.35 -6.48 10.51
N HIS A 170 10.95 -6.51 9.31
CA HIS A 170 10.65 -5.78 8.08
C HIS A 170 9.67 -4.61 8.23
N GLN A 171 10.18 -3.44 8.61
CA GLN A 171 9.38 -2.22 8.73
C GLN A 171 8.93 -1.69 7.37
N ARG A 172 9.74 -1.95 6.34
CA ARG A 172 9.48 -1.59 4.94
C ARG A 172 9.74 -2.81 4.06
N ALA A 173 9.09 -2.86 2.90
CA ALA A 173 9.37 -3.87 1.90
C ALA A 173 9.29 -3.27 0.49
N PHE A 174 10.26 -3.66 -0.35
CA PHE A 174 10.41 -3.15 -1.71
C PHE A 174 10.54 -4.30 -2.69
N ARG A 175 9.92 -4.17 -3.87
CA ARG A 175 10.11 -5.13 -4.95
C ARG A 175 11.52 -5.01 -5.51
N ILE A 176 12.12 -6.14 -5.84
CA ILE A 176 13.41 -6.18 -6.54
C ILE A 176 13.13 -6.08 -8.03
N THR A 177 13.60 -5.02 -8.69
CA THR A 177 13.31 -4.76 -10.12
C THR A 177 14.36 -5.35 -11.04
N SER A 178 15.61 -5.40 -10.59
CA SER A 178 16.70 -6.00 -11.34
C SER A 178 17.88 -6.37 -10.43
N GLY A 179 18.70 -7.29 -10.93
CA GLY A 179 19.98 -7.65 -10.35
C GLY A 179 20.90 -8.16 -11.44
N ASP A 180 22.16 -7.71 -11.44
CA ASP A 180 23.19 -8.22 -12.34
C ASP A 180 24.25 -8.93 -11.48
N PRO A 181 24.30 -10.28 -11.48
CA PRO A 181 25.29 -11.03 -10.71
C PRO A 181 26.74 -10.74 -11.09
N LYS A 182 27.00 -10.27 -12.32
CA LYS A 182 28.34 -9.91 -12.80
C LYS A 182 28.75 -8.51 -12.30
N ARG A 183 27.83 -7.55 -12.30
CA ARG A 183 28.07 -6.19 -11.76
C ARG A 183 27.91 -6.11 -10.24
N GLY A 184 27.19 -7.07 -9.67
CA GLY A 184 26.95 -7.21 -8.24
C GLY A 184 26.03 -6.19 -7.61
N THR A 185 25.18 -5.53 -8.40
CA THR A 185 24.22 -4.54 -7.87
C THR A 185 22.79 -5.08 -7.91
N LEU A 186 21.97 -4.67 -6.95
CA LEU A 186 20.54 -4.98 -6.87
C LEU A 186 19.74 -3.67 -6.87
N ALA A 187 18.70 -3.58 -7.69
CA ALA A 187 17.84 -2.40 -7.78
C ALA A 187 16.46 -2.65 -7.18
N LEU A 188 15.92 -1.65 -6.50
CA LEU A 188 14.62 -1.71 -5.84
C LEU A 188 13.59 -0.79 -6.52
N GLU A 189 12.32 -1.19 -6.45
CA GLU A 189 11.17 -0.38 -6.85
C GLU A 189 10.82 0.62 -5.74
N THR A 190 11.59 1.70 -5.65
CA THR A 190 11.36 2.77 -4.67
C THR A 190 12.06 4.05 -5.10
N ASP A 191 11.46 5.18 -4.74
CA ASP A 191 12.09 6.50 -4.82
C ASP A 191 12.86 6.86 -3.53
N ALA A 192 12.68 6.06 -2.46
CA ALA A 192 13.35 6.27 -1.19
C ALA A 192 14.82 5.79 -1.25
N THR A 193 15.70 6.52 -0.57
CA THR A 193 17.11 6.12 -0.48
C THR A 193 17.31 4.99 0.52
N ILE A 194 18.04 3.94 0.13
CA ILE A 194 18.52 2.90 1.03
C ILE A 194 19.88 3.32 1.56
N THR A 195 20.01 3.38 2.89
CA THR A 195 21.24 3.81 3.55
C THR A 195 22.05 2.62 4.07
N GLU A 196 23.36 2.78 4.11
CA GLU A 196 24.27 1.86 4.80
C GLU A 196 23.88 1.71 6.27
N GLY A 197 24.13 0.52 6.83
CA GLY A 197 23.82 0.21 8.22
C GLY A 197 22.44 -0.40 8.46
N LEU A 198 21.51 -0.32 7.50
CA LEU A 198 20.22 -0.98 7.59
C LEU A 198 20.35 -2.50 7.51
N PHE A 199 19.36 -3.21 8.03
CA PHE A 199 19.25 -4.66 7.98
C PHE A 199 18.19 -5.06 6.97
N VAL A 200 18.47 -6.10 6.19
CA VAL A 200 17.61 -6.56 5.11
C VAL A 200 17.53 -8.07 5.04
N GLN A 201 16.44 -8.57 4.47
CA GLN A 201 16.24 -10.00 4.24
C GLN A 201 15.50 -10.20 2.92
N PHE A 202 15.89 -11.21 2.15
CA PHE A 202 15.21 -11.57 0.91
C PHE A 202 13.95 -12.38 1.20
N PHE A 203 12.88 -12.08 0.48
CA PHE A 203 11.60 -12.75 0.56
C PHE A 203 11.12 -13.18 -0.81
N LYS A 204 10.33 -14.25 -0.83
CA LYS A 204 9.40 -14.56 -1.90
C LYS A 204 8.00 -14.13 -1.48
N SER A 205 7.35 -13.33 -2.32
CA SER A 205 5.92 -13.04 -2.17
C SER A 205 5.12 -14.17 -2.80
N SER A 206 4.21 -14.76 -2.03
CA SER A 206 3.15 -15.63 -2.53
C SER A 206 1.94 -14.79 -2.94
N THR A 207 1.16 -15.28 -3.90
CA THR A 207 -0.11 -14.63 -4.27
C THR A 207 -0.99 -14.54 -3.03
N PRO A 208 -1.39 -13.33 -2.58
CA PRO A 208 -2.15 -13.20 -1.35
C PRO A 208 -3.47 -13.97 -1.46
N SER A 209 -3.66 -14.96 -0.59
CA SER A 209 -4.87 -15.78 -0.50
C SER A 209 -6.07 -14.97 0.01
N ASP A 210 -5.83 -13.96 0.84
CA ASP A 210 -6.88 -13.35 1.64
C ASP A 210 -6.74 -11.83 1.74
N VAL A 211 -7.90 -11.16 1.72
CA VAL A 211 -8.07 -9.77 2.15
C VAL A 211 -7.59 -9.68 3.59
N ALA A 212 -6.70 -8.73 3.89
CA ALA A 212 -6.21 -8.48 5.25
C ALA A 212 -7.39 -8.51 6.24
N GLN A 213 -7.27 -9.34 7.28
CA GLN A 213 -8.25 -9.33 8.37
C GLN A 213 -7.98 -8.09 9.22
N PRO A 214 -8.87 -7.09 9.22
CA PRO A 214 -8.67 -5.92 10.05
C PRO A 214 -8.75 -6.32 11.53
N ASP A 215 -7.93 -5.66 12.35
CA ASP A 215 -7.97 -5.82 13.80
C ASP A 215 -9.37 -5.46 14.34
N ARG A 216 -9.71 -5.94 15.55
CA ARG A 216 -11.02 -5.67 16.19
C ARG A 216 -11.28 -4.18 16.49
N THR A 217 -10.28 -3.32 16.28
CA THR A 217 -10.37 -1.87 16.44
C THR A 217 -10.85 -1.20 15.16
N PRO A 218 -11.72 -0.17 15.25
CA PRO A 218 -12.14 0.55 14.07
C PRO A 218 -10.95 1.08 13.28
N SER A 219 -10.89 0.77 11.99
CA SER A 219 -9.69 1.02 11.18
C SER A 219 -10.00 1.33 9.72
N ILE A 220 -9.09 2.09 9.11
CA ILE A 220 -9.04 2.28 7.66
C ILE A 220 -7.74 1.68 7.15
N SER A 221 -7.84 0.73 6.23
CA SER A 221 -6.73 -0.05 5.69
C SER A 221 -6.62 0.09 4.18
N PHE A 222 -5.40 0.30 3.70
CA PHE A 222 -5.02 0.26 2.30
C PHE A 222 -4.15 -0.96 2.05
N MET A 223 -4.41 -1.69 0.96
CA MET A 223 -3.66 -2.89 0.61
C MET A 223 -3.24 -2.90 -0.86
N THR A 224 -2.10 -3.52 -1.11
CA THR A 224 -1.64 -3.79 -2.47
C THR A 224 -2.20 -5.12 -2.93
N THR A 225 -2.95 -5.12 -4.04
CA THR A 225 -3.50 -6.33 -4.65
C THR A 225 -2.60 -6.84 -5.77
N SER A 226 -2.73 -8.12 -6.12
CA SER A 226 -2.04 -8.67 -7.30
C SER A 226 -2.76 -8.27 -8.59
N ASP A 227 -2.00 -8.00 -9.64
CA ASP A 227 -2.47 -7.79 -11.01
C ASP A 227 -3.10 -9.04 -11.64
N ALA A 228 -2.92 -10.20 -11.01
CA ALA A 228 -3.65 -11.41 -11.36
C ALA A 228 -5.12 -11.19 -11.02
N ALA A 229 -5.85 -10.56 -11.94
CA ALA A 229 -7.29 -10.65 -12.04
C ALA A 229 -7.66 -12.07 -11.70
N GLY A 230 -8.36 -12.27 -10.58
CA GLY A 230 -8.65 -13.59 -10.07
C GLY A 230 -9.12 -14.48 -11.23
N THR A 231 -8.35 -15.52 -11.54
CA THR A 231 -8.63 -16.48 -12.61
C THR A 231 -9.84 -17.37 -12.26
N ARG A 232 -10.81 -16.82 -11.54
CA ARG A 232 -12.12 -17.39 -11.22
C ARG A 232 -13.28 -16.67 -11.90
N ALA A 233 -13.02 -15.77 -12.84
CA ALA A 233 -14.04 -15.26 -13.76
C ALA A 233 -13.80 -15.81 -15.19
N GLN A 234 -13.71 -17.13 -15.33
CA GLN A 234 -14.15 -17.76 -16.58
C GLN A 234 -15.58 -18.26 -16.34
N ASP A 235 -16.48 -17.80 -17.20
CA ASP A 235 -17.90 -18.15 -17.33
C ASP A 235 -18.88 -17.47 -16.34
N GLY A 236 -18.96 -16.15 -16.42
CA GLY A 236 -20.08 -15.40 -15.83
C GLY A 236 -20.41 -14.16 -16.66
N HIS A 237 -21.65 -14.08 -17.16
CA HIS A 237 -22.14 -12.94 -17.93
C HIS A 237 -21.88 -11.61 -17.19
N ALA A 238 -21.45 -10.59 -17.93
CA ALA A 238 -21.38 -9.21 -17.44
C ALA A 238 -22.76 -8.78 -16.92
N GLY A 239 -22.96 -8.74 -15.60
CA GLY A 239 -24.27 -8.33 -15.07
C GLY A 239 -24.53 -8.43 -13.57
N SER A 240 -23.84 -9.26 -12.80
CA SER A 240 -24.09 -9.34 -11.35
C SER A 240 -22.78 -9.44 -10.58
N VAL A 241 -22.48 -8.42 -9.78
CA VAL A 241 -21.65 -8.61 -8.59
C VAL A 241 -22.37 -9.67 -7.77
N ASP A 242 -21.76 -10.85 -7.65
CA ASP A 242 -22.32 -11.91 -6.84
C ASP A 242 -22.42 -11.39 -5.41
N VAL A 243 -23.63 -11.18 -4.91
CA VAL A 243 -23.85 -10.58 -3.58
C VAL A 243 -23.25 -11.49 -2.50
N GLU A 244 -23.06 -12.78 -2.81
CA GLU A 244 -22.38 -13.76 -1.95
C GLU A 244 -20.87 -13.50 -1.80
N SER A 245 -20.24 -12.74 -2.70
CA SER A 245 -18.82 -12.36 -2.58
C SER A 245 -18.58 -11.09 -1.75
N VAL A 246 -19.64 -10.40 -1.31
CA VAL A 246 -19.51 -9.19 -0.49
C VAL A 246 -19.27 -9.58 0.96
N ARG A 247 -18.04 -9.34 1.44
CA ARG A 247 -17.71 -9.46 2.87
C ARG A 247 -17.88 -8.13 3.55
N ILE A 248 -18.78 -8.07 4.54
CA ILE A 248 -18.88 -6.94 5.46
C ILE A 248 -17.99 -7.24 6.65
N ILE A 249 -17.05 -6.33 6.92
CA ILE A 249 -16.21 -6.40 8.10
C ILE A 249 -16.58 -5.23 9.01
N GLU A 250 -17.19 -5.54 10.16
CA GLU A 250 -17.65 -4.50 11.08
C GLU A 250 -16.47 -3.67 11.61
N GLY A 251 -16.65 -2.35 11.64
CA GLY A 251 -15.64 -1.41 12.14
C GLY A 251 -14.49 -1.13 11.17
N ALA A 252 -14.42 -1.77 10.00
CA ALA A 252 -13.30 -1.60 9.09
C ALA A 252 -13.72 -1.02 7.74
N PHE A 253 -12.86 -0.17 7.18
CA PHE A 253 -12.89 0.19 5.77
C PHE A 253 -11.60 -0.30 5.12
N VAL A 254 -11.72 -1.10 4.08
CA VAL A 254 -10.59 -1.67 3.36
C VAL A 254 -10.67 -1.26 1.90
N ALA A 255 -9.59 -0.70 1.37
CA ALA A 255 -9.44 -0.40 -0.05
C ALA A 255 -8.16 -1.04 -0.59
N GLY A 256 -8.26 -1.69 -1.74
CA GLY A 256 -7.15 -2.34 -2.42
C GLY A 256 -6.83 -1.66 -3.75
N SER A 257 -5.56 -1.73 -4.15
CA SER A 257 -5.11 -1.33 -5.48
C SER A 257 -3.87 -2.11 -5.88
N GLU A 258 -3.74 -2.42 -7.17
CA GLU A 258 -2.55 -2.99 -7.78
C GLU A 258 -1.35 -2.02 -7.74
N ASN A 259 -1.62 -0.71 -7.70
CA ASN A 259 -0.59 0.33 -7.68
C ASN A 259 0.00 0.54 -6.28
N GLY A 260 -0.57 -0.08 -5.25
CA GLY A 260 -0.11 -0.01 -3.87
C GLY A 260 -0.38 1.34 -3.19
N TRP A 261 0.39 1.61 -2.14
CA TRP A 261 0.13 2.70 -1.20
C TRP A 261 1.40 3.45 -0.81
N THR A 262 1.23 4.59 -0.14
CA THR A 262 2.32 5.43 0.38
C THR A 262 1.96 5.88 1.78
N VAL A 263 2.93 5.87 2.70
CA VAL A 263 2.75 6.35 4.07
C VAL A 263 3.83 7.33 4.46
N ALA A 264 3.49 8.25 5.35
CA ALA A 264 4.43 9.06 6.10
C ALA A 264 3.94 9.18 7.54
N GLN A 265 4.76 8.74 8.50
CA GLN A 265 4.53 9.03 9.91
C GLN A 265 5.06 10.43 10.25
N ALA A 266 4.71 10.93 11.44
CA ALA A 266 5.28 12.17 11.93
C ALA A 266 6.82 12.08 11.91
N ASP A 267 7.45 13.10 11.34
CA ASP A 267 8.91 13.22 11.24
C ASP A 267 9.64 12.11 10.43
N GLU A 268 8.89 11.27 9.69
CA GLU A 268 9.47 10.29 8.75
C GLU A 268 9.30 10.72 7.30
N GLU A 269 10.28 10.37 6.46
CA GLU A 269 10.16 10.50 5.02
C GLU A 269 9.07 9.56 4.48
N ALA A 270 8.26 10.08 3.55
CA ALA A 270 7.24 9.29 2.91
C ALA A 270 7.88 8.16 2.10
N TRP A 271 7.30 6.96 2.17
CA TRP A 271 7.74 5.83 1.36
C TRP A 271 6.55 5.07 0.80
N ALA A 272 6.76 4.48 -0.38
CA ALA A 272 5.73 3.76 -1.10
C ALA A 272 5.97 2.25 -1.06
N CYS A 273 4.88 1.48 -1.05
CA CYS A 273 4.90 0.04 -1.15
C CYS A 273 3.96 -0.42 -2.27
N SER A 274 4.49 -1.21 -3.20
CA SER A 274 3.75 -1.90 -4.27
C SER A 274 3.88 -3.43 -4.17
N VAL A 275 4.34 -3.95 -3.01
CA VAL A 275 4.45 -5.40 -2.79
C VAL A 275 3.04 -5.99 -2.61
N PRO A 276 2.60 -6.95 -3.44
CA PRO A 276 1.30 -7.60 -3.28
C PRO A 276 1.17 -8.25 -1.89
N GLY A 277 0.02 -8.06 -1.24
CA GLY A 277 -0.22 -8.53 0.14
C GLY A 277 0.30 -7.60 1.23
N ALA A 278 1.04 -6.55 0.88
CA ALA A 278 1.38 -5.49 1.81
C ALA A 278 0.15 -4.65 2.13
N SER A 279 -0.09 -4.40 3.42
CA SER A 279 -1.17 -3.53 3.88
C SER A 279 -0.66 -2.48 4.85
N THR A 280 -1.33 -1.34 4.89
CA THR A 280 -1.13 -0.31 5.90
C THR A 280 -2.48 0.11 6.46
N SER A 281 -2.54 0.33 7.76
CA SER A 281 -3.79 0.55 8.48
C SER A 281 -3.63 1.66 9.50
N VAL A 282 -4.65 2.50 9.58
CA VAL A 282 -4.81 3.48 10.65
C VAL A 282 -5.97 3.04 11.55
N ALA A 283 -5.71 2.92 12.85
CA ALA A 283 -6.70 2.52 13.86
C ALA A 283 -6.78 3.53 15.02
N TRP A 284 -7.93 3.57 15.71
CA TRP A 284 -8.23 4.45 16.85
C TRP A 284 -8.83 3.70 18.04
#